data_AF-A0A5A8DCF9-F1
#
_entry.id   AF-A0A5A8DCF9-F1
#
_cell.length_a   1.000
_cell.length_b   1.000
_cell.length_c   1.000
_cell.angle_alpha   90.00
_cell.angle_beta   90.00
_cell.angle_gamma   90.00
#
_symmetry.space_group_name_H-M   'P 1'
#
loop_
_entity.id
_entity.type
_entity.pdbx_description
1 polymer ?
#
loop_
_entity_poly.entity_id
_entity_poly.type
_entity_poly.pdbx_seq_one_letter_code
_entity_poly.pdbx_strand_id
1 'polypeptide(L)'
;MPEMRFRDFPELFQPVRVTASPVNSPALQLRAGAFLLRLLGALAHSYLSARQLADIVRALPLSVPGLRVEVAVSLFPRVLDLAEFDRVLFALSGPERKRVVRRLGWLNLWNPMRPDGDYVLDLRVWEERMMATLLAQLAVVEPGETVMGVGGRGGPDFNRIAGWRLPTTWIDETPDHGVLRLHFSSYERGCRPDMALRKALCRHVLTFC
;
A
#
# COMPACT_ATOMS: atom_id res chain seq x y z
N MET A 1 2.35 28.78 0.86
CA MET A 1 1.13 27.96 1.08
C MET A 1 1.40 27.11 2.32
N PRO A 2 0.47 27.00 3.29
CA PRO A 2 0.72 26.23 4.50
C PRO A 2 0.78 24.74 4.15
N GLU A 3 1.85 24.06 4.55
CA GLU A 3 1.97 22.60 4.43
C GLU A 3 0.85 21.95 5.26
N MET A 4 -0.08 21.25 4.59
CA MET A 4 -1.00 20.33 5.26
C MET A 4 -0.17 19.24 5.93
N ARG A 5 -0.23 19.13 7.27
CA ARG A 5 0.49 18.11 8.02
C ARG A 5 -0.44 16.93 8.27
N PHE A 6 0.10 15.72 8.14
CA PHE A 6 -0.62 14.44 8.34
C PHE A 6 -1.45 14.35 9.64
N ARG A 7 -1.06 15.10 10.67
CA ARG A 7 -1.74 15.13 11.97
C ARG A 7 -3.04 15.94 11.99
N ASP A 8 -3.29 16.73 10.94
CA ASP A 8 -4.39 17.70 10.93
C ASP A 8 -5.75 17.05 10.58
N PHE A 9 -5.77 15.78 10.14
CA PHE A 9 -7.01 15.08 9.74
C PHE A 9 -7.08 13.61 10.21
N PRO A 10 -7.00 13.32 11.52
CA PRO A 10 -7.00 11.93 12.03
C PRO A 10 -8.25 11.13 11.62
N GLU A 11 -9.39 11.80 11.41
CA GLU A 11 -10.66 11.24 10.96
C GLU A 11 -10.57 10.60 9.56
N LEU A 12 -9.72 11.15 8.67
CA LEU A 12 -9.52 10.64 7.30
C LEU A 12 -8.66 9.36 7.27
N PHE A 13 -8.02 9.03 8.40
CA PHE A 13 -7.05 7.94 8.54
C PHE A 13 -7.50 6.84 9.51
N GLN A 14 -8.74 6.90 10.02
CA GLN A 14 -9.26 5.76 10.77
C GLN A 14 -9.64 4.65 9.80
N PRO A 15 -9.09 3.42 9.95
CA PRO A 15 -9.50 2.30 9.13
C PRO A 15 -11.00 2.10 9.31
N VAL A 16 -11.73 2.00 8.19
CA VAL A 16 -13.16 1.69 8.22
C VAL A 16 -13.34 0.40 9.01
N ARG A 17 -13.89 0.50 10.21
CA ARG A 17 -14.19 -0.66 11.04
C ARG A 17 -15.32 -1.41 10.36
N VAL A 18 -15.01 -2.59 9.83
CA VAL A 18 -16.01 -3.49 9.25
C VAL A 18 -16.83 -4.05 10.40
N THR A 19 -18.00 -3.48 10.65
CA THR A 19 -18.97 -3.97 11.65
C THR A 19 -20.02 -4.90 11.04
N ALA A 20 -20.10 -4.97 9.72
CA ALA A 20 -21.08 -5.81 9.02
C ALA A 20 -20.55 -7.24 8.86
N SER A 21 -21.32 -8.22 9.35
CA SER A 21 -21.10 -9.63 9.02
C SER A 21 -21.24 -9.83 7.51
N PRO A 22 -20.28 -10.49 6.85
CA PRO A 22 -20.34 -10.73 5.41
C PRO A 22 -21.52 -11.65 5.08
N VAL A 23 -22.43 -11.21 4.20
CA VAL A 23 -23.53 -12.04 3.72
C VAL A 23 -23.02 -12.86 2.54
N ASN A 24 -22.71 -14.13 2.76
CA ASN A 24 -22.28 -15.02 1.68
C ASN A 24 -23.50 -15.60 0.96
N SER A 25 -24.07 -14.82 0.02
CA SER A 25 -25.20 -15.23 -0.82
C SER A 25 -24.79 -15.25 -2.30
N PRO A 26 -24.97 -16.38 -3.02
CA PRO A 26 -24.69 -16.45 -4.46
C PRO A 26 -25.43 -15.38 -5.29
N ALA A 27 -26.67 -15.06 -4.91
CA ALA A 27 -27.45 -14.02 -5.57
C ALA A 27 -26.86 -12.62 -5.36
N LEU A 28 -26.32 -12.34 -4.17
CA LEU A 28 -25.64 -11.09 -3.87
C LEU A 28 -24.34 -10.96 -4.68
N GLN A 29 -23.57 -12.05 -4.79
CA GLN A 29 -22.34 -12.08 -5.59
C GLN A 29 -22.61 -11.87 -7.08
N LEU A 30 -23.66 -12.49 -7.63
CA LEU A 30 -24.06 -12.28 -9.03
C LEU A 30 -24.45 -10.80 -9.29
N ARG A 31 -25.21 -10.19 -8.37
CA ARG A 31 -25.57 -8.77 -8.45
C ARG A 31 -24.36 -7.86 -8.36
N ALA A 32 -23.40 -8.18 -7.50
CA ALA A 32 -22.14 -7.44 -7.36
C ALA A 32 -21.30 -7.52 -8.65
N GLY A 33 -21.21 -8.70 -9.27
CA GLY A 33 -20.56 -8.88 -10.57
C GLY A 33 -21.23 -8.08 -11.68
N ALA A 34 -22.56 -8.12 -11.77
CA ALA A 34 -23.32 -7.33 -12.75
C ALA A 34 -23.14 -5.82 -12.53
N PHE A 35 -23.08 -5.36 -11.27
CA PHE A 35 -22.76 -3.97 -10.94
C PHE A 35 -21.36 -3.59 -11.41
N LEU A 36 -20.34 -4.40 -11.12
CA LEU A 36 -18.96 -4.14 -11.55
C LEU A 36 -18.88 -4.01 -13.08
N LEU A 37 -19.48 -4.93 -13.83
CA LEU A 37 -19.48 -4.88 -15.30
C LEU A 37 -20.12 -3.59 -15.83
N ARG A 38 -21.24 -3.16 -15.24
CA ARG A 38 -21.91 -1.90 -15.62
C ARG A 38 -21.05 -0.69 -15.28
N LEU A 39 -20.40 -0.68 -14.12
CA LEU A 39 -19.50 0.39 -13.71
C LEU A 39 -18.30 0.49 -14.67
N LEU A 40 -17.67 -0.64 -15.01
CA LEU A 40 -16.56 -0.69 -15.96
C LEU A 40 -17.00 -0.24 -17.36
N GLY A 41 -18.20 -0.62 -17.81
CA GLY A 41 -18.78 -0.16 -19.07
C GLY A 41 -19.04 1.35 -19.08
N ALA A 42 -19.62 1.89 -18.00
CA ALA A 42 -19.90 3.32 -17.86
C ALA A 42 -18.62 4.17 -17.83
N LEU A 43 -17.54 3.62 -17.27
CA LEU A 43 -16.24 4.29 -17.15
C LEU A 43 -15.25 3.89 -18.25
N ALA A 44 -15.67 3.14 -19.27
CA ALA A 44 -14.77 2.54 -20.27
C ALA A 44 -13.93 3.58 -21.05
N HIS A 45 -14.48 4.78 -21.22
CA HIS A 45 -13.83 5.90 -21.92
C HIS A 45 -13.45 7.05 -20.99
N SER A 46 -13.53 6.83 -19.68
CA SER A 46 -13.18 7.82 -18.67
C SER A 46 -11.89 7.44 -17.96
N TYR A 47 -11.13 8.45 -17.59
CA TYR A 47 -10.02 8.31 -16.65
C TYR A 47 -10.40 9.00 -15.34
N LEU A 48 -9.84 8.51 -14.24
CA LEU A 48 -10.16 8.96 -12.90
C LEU A 48 -8.90 9.40 -12.19
N SER A 49 -9.03 10.35 -11.28
CA SER A 49 -8.02 10.54 -10.23
C SER A 49 -8.11 9.43 -9.18
N ALA A 50 -7.02 9.17 -8.47
CA ALA A 50 -6.94 8.28 -7.33
C ALA A 50 -7.92 8.72 -6.24
N ARG A 51 -8.15 10.03 -6.09
CA ARG A 51 -9.19 10.58 -5.22
C ARG A 51 -10.59 10.10 -5.63
N GLN A 52 -10.96 10.25 -6.90
CA GLN A 52 -12.28 9.80 -7.39
C GLN A 52 -12.46 8.29 -7.22
N LEU A 53 -11.42 7.50 -7.50
CA LEU A 53 -11.47 6.05 -7.25
C LEU A 53 -11.63 5.74 -5.75
N ALA A 54 -10.93 6.46 -4.87
CA ALA A 54 -11.08 6.28 -3.43
C ALA A 54 -12.51 6.63 -2.97
N ASP A 55 -13.12 7.68 -3.51
CA ASP A 55 -14.50 8.07 -3.21
C ASP A 55 -15.50 6.98 -3.67
N ILE A 56 -15.31 6.42 -4.86
CA ILE A 56 -16.08 5.26 -5.33
C ILE A 56 -15.92 4.08 -4.35
N VAL A 57 -14.69 3.72 -3.98
CA VAL A 57 -14.40 2.61 -3.07
C VAL A 57 -15.00 2.81 -1.68
N ARG A 58 -15.12 4.05 -1.19
CA ARG A 58 -15.78 4.37 0.09
C ARG A 58 -17.30 4.28 0.00
N ALA A 59 -17.89 4.62 -1.15
CA ALA A 59 -19.33 4.54 -1.36
C ALA A 59 -19.85 3.10 -1.51
N LEU A 60 -18.98 2.14 -1.81
CA LEU A 60 -19.35 0.73 -1.97
C LEU A 60 -19.69 0.06 -0.64
N PRO A 61 -20.68 -0.86 -0.63
CA PRO A 61 -21.11 -1.54 0.59
C PRO A 61 -20.02 -2.48 1.14
N LEU A 62 -19.78 -2.40 2.44
CA LEU A 62 -18.87 -3.30 3.17
C LEU A 62 -19.42 -4.73 3.32
N SER A 63 -20.75 -4.89 3.21
CA SER A 63 -21.45 -6.17 3.36
C SER A 63 -21.26 -7.12 2.19
N VAL A 64 -20.72 -6.64 1.06
CA VAL A 64 -20.44 -7.43 -0.14
C VAL A 64 -18.95 -7.76 -0.19
N PRO A 65 -18.55 -8.99 0.18
CA PRO A 65 -17.14 -9.35 0.27
C PRO A 65 -16.46 -9.26 -1.09
N GLY A 66 -15.29 -8.61 -1.13
CA GLY A 66 -14.43 -8.57 -2.31
C GLY A 66 -14.76 -7.49 -3.34
N LEU A 67 -16.00 -6.97 -3.40
CA LEU A 67 -16.41 -5.99 -4.40
C LEU A 67 -15.50 -4.75 -4.46
N ARG A 68 -15.14 -4.22 -3.29
CA ARG A 68 -14.26 -3.04 -3.18
C ARG A 68 -12.86 -3.28 -3.74
N VAL A 69 -12.34 -4.49 -3.53
CA VAL A 69 -11.06 -4.94 -4.08
C VAL A 69 -11.16 -5.11 -5.59
N GLU A 70 -12.23 -5.74 -6.09
CA GLU A 70 -12.43 -5.92 -7.54
C GLU A 70 -12.54 -4.57 -8.26
N VAL A 71 -13.28 -3.61 -7.70
CA VAL A 71 -13.39 -2.26 -8.27
C VAL A 71 -12.03 -1.55 -8.27
N ALA A 72 -11.29 -1.57 -7.15
CA ALA A 72 -9.98 -0.93 -7.06
C ALA A 72 -8.98 -1.52 -8.06
N VAL A 73 -8.94 -2.85 -8.20
CA VAL A 73 -8.03 -3.53 -9.15
C VAL A 73 -8.47 -3.30 -10.60
N SER A 74 -9.77 -3.38 -10.90
CA SER A 74 -10.27 -3.26 -12.27
C SER A 74 -10.17 -1.85 -12.83
N LEU A 75 -10.27 -0.83 -11.95
CA LEU A 75 -10.14 0.59 -12.34
C LEU A 75 -8.72 1.13 -12.21
N PHE A 76 -7.76 0.38 -11.64
CA PHE A 76 -6.36 0.80 -11.53
C PHE A 76 -5.76 1.30 -12.86
N PRO A 77 -5.95 0.62 -14.02
CA PRO A 77 -5.41 1.08 -15.30
C PRO A 77 -6.01 2.41 -15.81
N ARG A 78 -7.06 2.92 -15.17
CA ARG A 78 -7.75 4.17 -15.53
C ARG A 78 -7.36 5.34 -14.61
N VAL A 79 -6.47 5.12 -13.65
CA VAL A 79 -6.03 6.16 -12.73
C VAL A 79 -4.94 7.02 -13.36
N LEU A 80 -5.13 8.35 -13.35
CA LEU A 80 -4.21 9.32 -13.96
C LEU A 80 -3.00 9.63 -13.06
N ASP A 81 -3.24 9.78 -11.77
CA ASP A 81 -2.30 10.23 -10.74
C ASP A 81 -1.90 9.05 -9.83
N LEU A 82 -1.24 8.04 -10.40
CA LEU A 82 -0.81 6.83 -9.67
C LEU A 82 0.06 7.14 -8.44
N ALA A 83 0.78 8.26 -8.41
CA ALA A 83 1.54 8.72 -7.25
C ALA A 83 0.68 8.97 -5.99
N GLU A 84 -0.63 9.18 -6.17
CA GLU A 84 -1.63 9.40 -5.11
C GLU A 84 -2.48 8.15 -4.84
N PHE A 85 -2.08 6.98 -5.34
CA PHE A 85 -2.86 5.74 -5.18
C PHE A 85 -2.93 5.26 -3.72
N ASP A 86 -2.04 5.75 -2.86
CA ASP A 86 -2.12 5.56 -1.40
C ASP A 86 -3.51 5.95 -0.86
N ARG A 87 -4.15 6.98 -1.43
CA ARG A 87 -5.53 7.38 -1.08
C ARG A 87 -6.56 6.26 -1.25
N VAL A 88 -6.41 5.45 -2.30
CA VAL A 88 -7.26 4.28 -2.58
C VAL A 88 -6.94 3.17 -1.58
N LEU A 89 -5.66 2.93 -1.30
CA LEU A 89 -5.23 1.95 -0.31
C LEU A 89 -5.74 2.30 1.10
N PHE A 90 -5.80 3.58 1.46
CA PHE A 90 -6.38 4.07 2.72
C PHE A 90 -7.91 4.00 2.77
N ALA A 91 -8.60 4.00 1.63
CA ALA A 91 -10.03 3.75 1.60
C ALA A 91 -10.36 2.30 1.98
N LEU A 92 -9.44 1.36 1.75
CA LEU A 92 -9.63 -0.08 1.99
C LEU A 92 -9.28 -0.49 3.42
N SER A 93 -9.91 -1.56 3.91
CA SER A 93 -9.50 -2.20 5.16
C SER A 93 -8.15 -2.90 5.00
N GLY A 94 -7.44 -3.19 6.11
CA GLY A 94 -6.16 -3.90 6.08
C GLY A 94 -6.16 -5.20 5.25
N PRO A 95 -7.15 -6.10 5.42
CA PRO A 95 -7.27 -7.31 4.60
C PRO A 95 -7.53 -7.03 3.12
N GLU A 96 -8.33 -6.00 2.79
CA GLU A 96 -8.59 -5.60 1.40
C GLU A 96 -7.35 -5.03 0.72
N ARG A 97 -6.65 -4.12 1.41
CA ARG A 97 -5.38 -3.54 0.96
C ARG A 97 -4.35 -4.61 0.63
N LYS A 98 -4.19 -5.64 1.50
CA LYS A 98 -3.33 -6.80 1.21
C LYS A 98 -3.73 -7.53 -0.08
N ARG A 99 -5.03 -7.69 -0.35
CA ARG A 99 -5.50 -8.34 -1.59
C ARG A 99 -5.24 -7.48 -2.82
N VAL A 100 -5.41 -6.17 -2.73
CA VAL A 100 -5.10 -5.23 -3.82
C VAL A 100 -3.60 -5.27 -4.12
N VAL A 101 -2.75 -5.13 -3.10
CA VAL A 101 -1.29 -5.17 -3.24
C VAL A 101 -0.83 -6.50 -3.85
N ARG A 102 -1.38 -7.64 -3.40
CA ARG A 102 -1.04 -8.96 -3.97
C ARG A 102 -1.42 -9.09 -5.45
N ARG A 103 -2.44 -8.37 -5.92
CA ARG A 103 -2.94 -8.46 -7.30
C ARG A 103 -2.27 -7.46 -8.24
N LEU A 104 -1.97 -6.27 -7.74
CA LEU A 104 -1.37 -5.21 -8.54
C LEU A 104 0.15 -5.20 -8.43
N GLY A 105 0.73 -5.76 -7.37
CA GLY A 105 2.16 -5.69 -7.10
C GLY A 105 2.56 -4.42 -6.35
N TRP A 106 3.60 -4.51 -5.54
CA TRP A 106 4.11 -3.35 -4.80
C TRP A 106 4.77 -2.32 -5.71
N LEU A 107 5.54 -2.71 -6.73
CA LEU A 107 6.25 -1.77 -7.60
C LEU A 107 5.29 -0.94 -8.46
N ASN A 108 4.05 -1.41 -8.64
CA ASN A 108 3.00 -0.65 -9.30
C ASN A 108 2.28 0.36 -8.40
N LEU A 109 2.34 0.16 -7.08
CA LEU A 109 1.56 0.91 -6.09
C LEU A 109 2.40 1.79 -5.18
N TRP A 110 3.65 1.40 -4.95
CA TRP A 110 4.54 2.04 -3.99
C TRP A 110 5.05 3.36 -4.55
N ASN A 111 5.08 4.37 -3.70
CA ASN A 111 5.63 5.69 -4.01
C ASN A 111 6.85 5.93 -3.10
N PRO A 112 8.08 5.94 -3.65
CA PRO A 112 9.29 6.20 -2.89
C PRO A 112 9.29 7.54 -2.14
N MET A 113 8.54 8.52 -2.64
CA MET A 113 8.40 9.83 -1.99
C MET A 113 7.58 9.75 -0.70
N ARG A 114 6.74 8.72 -0.55
CA ARG A 114 5.87 8.44 0.60
C ARG A 114 5.98 6.96 1.01
N PRO A 115 7.15 6.54 1.53
CA PRO A 115 7.43 5.14 1.83
C PRO A 115 6.78 4.66 3.14
N ASP A 116 6.12 5.54 3.89
CA ASP A 116 5.55 5.22 5.19
C ASP A 116 4.45 4.16 5.10
N GLY A 117 4.50 3.14 5.97
CA GLY A 117 3.45 2.13 6.04
C GLY A 117 3.93 0.74 6.44
N ASP A 118 2.97 -0.19 6.50
CA ASP A 118 3.20 -1.59 6.83
C ASP A 118 3.51 -2.43 5.58
N TYR A 119 4.60 -3.17 5.64
CA TYR A 119 5.06 -4.09 4.61
C TYR A 119 5.06 -5.52 5.14
N VAL A 120 4.49 -6.42 4.34
CA VAL A 120 4.57 -7.86 4.55
C VAL A 120 4.99 -8.44 3.22
N LEU A 121 6.26 -8.87 3.14
CA LEU A 121 6.93 -9.26 1.90
C LEU A 121 7.33 -10.73 1.99
N ASP A 122 6.89 -11.54 1.03
CA ASP A 122 7.38 -12.88 0.75
C ASP A 122 8.54 -12.77 -0.25
N LEU A 123 9.76 -12.96 0.27
CA LEU A 123 10.97 -12.82 -0.53
C LEU A 123 11.11 -13.91 -1.59
N ARG A 124 10.21 -14.90 -1.70
CA ARG A 124 10.20 -15.79 -2.88
C ARG A 124 9.71 -15.07 -4.13
N VAL A 125 8.89 -14.04 -3.97
CA VAL A 125 8.36 -13.21 -5.06
C VAL A 125 9.42 -12.16 -5.41
N TRP A 126 9.90 -12.18 -6.65
CA TRP A 126 10.97 -11.27 -7.11
C TRP A 126 10.63 -9.79 -6.87
N GLU A 127 9.39 -9.39 -7.14
CA GLU A 127 8.93 -8.02 -6.93
C GLU A 127 8.98 -7.61 -5.45
N GLU A 128 8.57 -8.51 -4.56
CA GLU A 128 8.58 -8.25 -3.12
C GLU A 128 10.01 -8.27 -2.55
N ARG A 129 10.95 -9.00 -3.17
CA ARG A 129 12.39 -8.84 -2.89
C ARG A 129 12.90 -7.48 -3.29
N MET A 130 12.59 -7.04 -4.51
CA MET A 130 13.01 -5.72 -4.97
C MET A 130 12.52 -4.64 -4.01
N MET A 131 11.28 -4.75 -3.53
CA MET A 131 10.75 -3.88 -2.48
C MET A 131 11.55 -3.92 -1.18
N ALA A 132 11.94 -5.10 -0.70
CA ALA A 132 12.78 -5.22 0.49
C ALA A 132 14.15 -4.54 0.29
N THR A 133 14.75 -4.66 -0.90
CA THR A 133 15.98 -3.96 -1.27
C THR A 133 15.80 -2.44 -1.25
N LEU A 134 14.74 -1.92 -1.87
CA LEU A 134 14.43 -0.49 -1.92
C LEU A 134 14.20 0.09 -0.51
N LEU A 135 13.47 -0.63 0.34
CA LEU A 135 13.26 -0.24 1.74
C LEU A 135 14.56 -0.29 2.55
N ALA A 136 15.44 -1.26 2.30
CA ALA A 136 16.76 -1.32 2.93
C ALA A 136 17.65 -0.15 2.52
N GLN A 137 17.64 0.25 1.24
CA GLN A 137 18.38 1.42 0.76
C GLN A 137 17.92 2.69 1.48
N LEU A 138 16.59 2.91 1.60
CA LEU A 138 16.06 4.02 2.38
C LEU A 138 16.48 3.93 3.84
N ALA A 139 16.35 2.76 4.48
CA ALA A 139 16.65 2.58 5.90
C ALA A 139 18.13 2.78 6.26
N VAL A 140 19.05 2.47 5.33
CA VAL A 140 20.50 2.64 5.53
C VAL A 140 20.93 4.09 5.34
N VAL A 141 20.33 4.80 4.38
CA VAL A 141 20.72 6.18 4.04
C VAL A 141 19.99 7.21 4.89
N GLU A 142 18.68 7.03 5.12
CA GLU A 142 17.90 7.94 5.94
C GLU A 142 18.25 7.74 7.42
N PRO A 143 18.77 8.77 8.12
CA PRO A 143 19.12 8.64 9.53
C PRO A 143 17.86 8.41 10.36
N GLY A 144 18.03 7.83 11.56
CA GLY A 144 16.92 7.61 12.51
C GLY A 144 16.43 6.15 12.55
N GLU A 145 15.44 5.90 13.41
CA GLU A 145 14.79 4.58 13.50
C GLU A 145 13.66 4.49 12.48
N THR A 146 14.04 4.23 11.23
CA THR A 146 13.11 4.20 10.08
C THR A 146 12.34 2.89 9.97
N VAL A 147 12.83 1.80 10.57
CA VAL A 147 12.26 0.46 10.44
C VAL A 147 11.83 -0.07 11.81
N MET A 148 10.53 -0.36 11.92
CA MET A 148 9.88 -0.86 13.13
C MET A 148 9.06 -2.13 12.85
N GLY A 149 8.45 -2.69 13.89
CA GLY A 149 7.43 -3.72 13.75
C GLY A 149 6.13 -3.18 13.13
N VAL A 150 5.38 -4.07 12.46
CA VAL A 150 4.09 -3.76 11.83
C VAL A 150 3.15 -3.03 12.81
N GLY A 151 2.54 -1.95 12.35
CA GLY A 151 1.72 -1.05 13.18
C GLY A 151 2.53 -0.02 13.97
N GLY A 152 3.82 0.17 13.65
CA GLY A 152 4.71 1.15 14.27
C GLY A 152 5.04 0.83 15.73
N ARG A 153 5.05 -0.46 16.10
CA ARG A 153 5.34 -0.90 17.49
C ARG A 153 6.23 -2.13 17.48
N GLY A 154 7.19 -2.16 18.39
CA GLY A 154 8.16 -3.25 18.50
C GLY A 154 9.19 -3.24 17.37
N GLY A 155 10.00 -4.30 17.28
CA GLY A 155 11.00 -4.47 16.23
C GLY A 155 10.43 -5.12 14.96
N PRO A 156 11.10 -4.95 13.80
CA PRO A 156 10.76 -5.68 12.59
C PRO A 156 10.91 -7.19 12.78
N ASP A 157 10.23 -7.96 11.93
CA ASP A 157 10.23 -9.42 11.97
C ASP A 157 10.69 -10.01 10.63
N PHE A 158 11.65 -10.91 10.69
CA PHE A 158 12.04 -11.77 9.59
C PHE A 158 12.02 -13.22 10.05
N ASN A 159 11.16 -14.05 9.45
CA ASN A 159 11.02 -15.46 9.80
C ASN A 159 10.81 -15.76 11.30
N ARG A 160 10.20 -14.84 12.07
CA ARG A 160 9.98 -14.98 13.52
C ARG A 160 11.26 -15.04 14.34
N ILE A 161 12.35 -14.47 13.84
CA ILE A 161 13.61 -14.36 14.55
C ILE A 161 13.49 -13.24 15.59
N ALA A 162 13.58 -13.60 16.87
CA ALA A 162 13.48 -12.65 17.97
C ALA A 162 14.62 -11.62 17.95
N GLY A 163 14.28 -10.34 18.08
CA GLY A 163 15.26 -9.25 18.10
C GLY A 163 15.97 -9.01 16.77
N TRP A 164 15.44 -9.55 15.67
CA TRP A 164 16.00 -9.35 14.34
C TRP A 164 16.03 -7.87 13.95
N ARG A 165 17.06 -7.48 13.20
CA ARG A 165 17.25 -6.13 12.65
C ARG A 165 17.57 -6.23 11.17
N LEU A 166 17.16 -5.22 10.41
CA LEU A 166 17.42 -5.14 8.98
C LEU A 166 18.94 -5.01 8.73
N PRO A 167 19.58 -5.98 8.04
CA PRO A 167 20.99 -5.93 7.74
C PRO A 167 21.28 -4.87 6.68
N THR A 168 22.40 -4.16 6.82
CA THR A 168 22.86 -3.17 5.83
C THR A 168 23.23 -3.81 4.50
N THR A 169 23.57 -5.10 4.48
CA THR A 169 23.90 -5.85 3.26
C THR A 169 22.71 -6.02 2.32
N TRP A 170 21.48 -5.88 2.82
CA TRP A 170 20.27 -6.06 2.00
C TRP A 170 20.07 -4.95 0.95
N ILE A 171 20.88 -3.90 0.98
CA ILE A 171 20.91 -2.88 -0.09
C ILE A 171 21.30 -3.47 -1.45
N ASP A 172 22.08 -4.56 -1.45
CA ASP A 172 22.57 -5.26 -2.65
C ASP A 172 22.26 -6.78 -2.60
N GLU A 173 22.28 -7.38 -1.42
CA GLU A 173 22.15 -8.83 -1.21
C GLU A 173 20.90 -9.17 -0.39
N THR A 174 19.72 -8.92 -0.97
CA THR A 174 18.45 -9.35 -0.36
C THR A 174 18.27 -10.87 -0.50
N PRO A 175 17.90 -11.60 0.57
CA PRO A 175 17.64 -13.03 0.49
C PRO A 175 16.57 -13.40 -0.53
N ASP A 176 16.67 -14.62 -1.08
CA ASP A 176 15.71 -15.14 -2.07
C ASP A 176 14.48 -15.84 -1.47
N HIS A 177 14.41 -15.93 -0.14
CA HIS A 177 13.33 -16.60 0.59
C HIS A 177 13.12 -16.00 1.99
N GLY A 178 11.94 -16.29 2.55
CA GLY A 178 11.54 -15.84 3.89
C GLY A 178 10.46 -14.78 3.84
N VAL A 179 9.89 -14.47 5.00
CA VAL A 179 8.84 -13.46 5.13
C VAL A 179 9.36 -12.32 5.99
N LEU A 180 9.44 -11.13 5.39
CA LEU A 180 9.77 -9.88 6.05
C LEU A 180 8.48 -9.15 6.44
N ARG A 181 8.43 -8.66 7.67
CA ARG A 181 7.33 -7.83 8.18
C ARG A 181 7.93 -6.63 8.88
N LEU A 182 7.62 -5.44 8.38
CA LEU A 182 8.11 -4.21 8.96
C LEU A 182 7.10 -3.08 8.77
N HIS A 183 7.27 -2.04 9.56
CA HIS A 183 6.69 -0.72 9.34
C HIS A 183 7.83 0.23 8.98
N PHE A 184 7.72 0.93 7.85
CA PHE A 184 8.64 2.01 7.50
C PHE A 184 8.04 3.33 7.97
N SER A 185 8.85 4.16 8.63
CA SER A 185 8.46 5.51 9.04
C SER A 185 9.58 6.51 8.76
N SER A 186 9.20 7.65 8.18
CA SER A 186 10.10 8.75 7.87
C SER A 186 9.93 9.96 8.79
N TYR A 187 9.04 9.87 9.78
CA TYR A 187 8.69 10.95 10.70
C TYR A 187 9.02 10.63 12.17
N GLU A 188 9.56 9.45 12.47
CA GLU A 188 10.01 9.12 13.83
C GLU A 188 11.18 10.02 14.27
N ARG A 189 11.44 10.04 15.59
CA ARG A 189 12.46 10.93 16.16
C ARG A 189 13.82 10.68 15.53
N GLY A 190 14.38 11.71 14.90
CA GLY A 190 15.68 11.65 14.24
C GLY A 190 15.62 11.26 12.77
N CYS A 191 14.44 10.88 12.26
CA CYS A 191 14.24 10.60 10.84
C CYS A 191 14.40 11.86 9.99
N ARG A 192 15.17 11.74 8.91
CA ARG A 192 15.27 12.78 7.89
C ARG A 192 15.20 12.15 6.50
N PRO A 193 14.18 12.49 5.69
CA PRO A 193 14.04 11.90 4.37
C PRO A 193 15.19 12.34 3.44
N ASP A 194 15.76 11.39 2.70
CA ASP A 194 16.71 11.70 1.64
C ASP A 194 15.96 11.84 0.31
N MET A 195 15.65 13.09 -0.05
CA MET A 195 14.85 13.38 -1.24
C MET A 195 15.59 13.07 -2.55
N ALA A 196 16.93 13.01 -2.54
CA ALA A 196 17.70 12.66 -3.73
C ALA A 196 17.62 11.15 -3.99
N LEU A 197 17.78 10.35 -2.94
CA LEU A 197 17.59 8.90 -2.99
C LEU A 197 16.16 8.56 -3.38
N ARG A 198 15.15 9.11 -2.72
CA ARG A 198 13.74 8.82 -3.04
C ARG A 198 13.40 9.08 -4.52
N LYS A 199 13.87 10.20 -5.07
CA LYS A 199 13.74 10.49 -6.51
C LYS A 199 14.47 9.47 -7.38
N ALA A 200 15.68 9.07 -6.99
CA ALA A 200 16.41 8.04 -7.72
C ALA A 200 15.68 6.69 -7.72
N LEU A 201 14.98 6.34 -6.63
CA LEU A 201 14.20 5.11 -6.53
C LEU A 201 12.93 5.11 -7.39
N CYS A 202 12.41 6.28 -7.80
CA CYS A 202 11.23 6.38 -8.67
C CYS A 202 11.42 5.65 -10.01
N ARG A 203 12.66 5.47 -10.49
CA ARG A 203 12.95 4.68 -11.70
C ARG A 203 12.63 3.18 -11.59
N HIS A 204 12.41 2.68 -10.37
CA HIS A 204 12.13 1.27 -10.09
C HIS A 204 10.63 0.98 -9.90
N VAL A 205 9.77 2.00 -9.94
CA VAL A 205 8.32 1.88 -9.74
C VAL A 205 7.54 2.49 -10.88
N LEU A 206 6.26 2.13 -10.97
CA LEU A 206 5.32 2.70 -11.94
C LEU A 206 4.77 4.07 -11.52
N THR A 207 4.72 4.35 -10.20
CA THR A 207 4.21 5.63 -9.72
C THR A 207 5.18 6.74 -10.16
N PHE A 208 4.80 7.49 -11.19
CA PHE A 208 5.62 8.59 -11.68
C PHE A 208 5.75 9.64 -10.56
N CYS A 209 6.94 9.72 -10.00
CA CYS A 209 7.46 10.84 -9.23
C CYS A 209 8.55 11.55 -10.06
#